data_AF-A0A3M3AP76-F1
#
_entry.id   AF-A0A3M3AP76-F1
#
_cell.length_a   1.000
_cell.length_b   1.000
_cell.length_c   1.000
_cell.angle_alpha   90.00
_cell.angle_beta   90.00
_cell.angle_gamma   90.00
#
_symmetry.space_group_name_H-M   'P 1'
#
loop_
_entity.id
_entity.type
_entity.pdbx_description
1 polymer ?
#
loop_
_entity_poly.entity_id
_entity_poly.type
_entity_poly.pdbx_seq_one_letter_code
_entity_poly.pdbx_strand_id
1 'polypeptide(L)'
;SLSYHNYALPPLAMIASFAQANGVDLRPENNGALKRLGDRVLAGVKDPASFAEHNGEKQDMTDLKKDPKFAWLEPYCSLYTCSPDVLEDKHEKQPFKTFRLGGDLTKVYDPTHEKGDKGDNDGS
;
A
#
# COMPACT_ATOMS: atom_id res chain seq x y z
N SER A 1 17.63 3.20 -1.93
CA SER A 1 16.73 4.39 -1.90
C SER A 1 15.32 3.97 -1.51
N LEU A 2 14.58 4.82 -0.76
CA LEU A 2 13.16 4.63 -0.44
C LEU A 2 12.29 4.36 -1.67
N SER A 3 12.58 5.00 -2.81
CA SER A 3 11.85 4.81 -4.07
C SER A 3 11.96 3.38 -4.63
N TYR A 4 13.11 2.70 -4.48
CA TYR A 4 13.27 1.31 -4.92
C TYR A 4 12.55 0.32 -4.00
N HIS A 5 12.57 0.56 -2.69
CA HIS A 5 11.84 -0.26 -1.71
C HIS A 5 10.32 -0.12 -1.90
N ASN A 6 9.83 1.09 -2.16
CA ASN A 6 8.43 1.34 -2.50
C ASN A 6 8.04 0.69 -3.84
N TYR A 7 8.96 0.61 -4.81
CA TYR A 7 8.69 -0.06 -6.09
C TYR A 7 8.64 -1.59 -5.99
N ALA A 8 9.33 -2.20 -5.02
CA ALA A 8 9.31 -3.64 -4.80
C ALA A 8 8.04 -4.13 -4.09
N LEU A 9 7.38 -3.28 -3.30
CA LEU A 9 6.22 -3.65 -2.50
C LEU A 9 5.00 -4.11 -3.31
N PRO A 10 4.57 -3.43 -4.40
CA PRO A 10 3.37 -3.82 -5.14
C PRO A 10 3.35 -5.28 -5.63
N PRO A 11 4.37 -5.79 -6.37
CA PRO A 11 4.35 -7.18 -6.81
C PRO A 11 4.46 -8.16 -5.64
N LEU A 12 5.25 -7.87 -4.60
CA LEU A 12 5.41 -8.76 -3.45
C LEU A 12 4.11 -8.89 -2.62
N ALA A 13 3.44 -7.78 -2.35
CA ALA A 13 2.18 -7.77 -1.62
C ALA A 13 1.07 -8.49 -2.42
N MET A 14 1.02 -8.30 -3.75
CA MET A 14 0.09 -9.03 -4.60
C MET A 14 0.34 -10.54 -4.57
N ILE A 15 1.58 -10.99 -4.74
CA ILE A 15 1.92 -12.43 -4.68
C ILE A 15 1.49 -13.03 -3.34
N ALA A 16 1.82 -12.37 -2.23
CA ALA A 16 1.46 -12.86 -0.90
C ALA A 16 -0.07 -12.91 -0.69
N SER A 17 -0.81 -11.90 -1.17
CA SER A 17 -2.27 -11.87 -1.12
C SER A 17 -2.91 -13.02 -1.93
N PHE A 18 -2.44 -13.22 -3.17
CA PHE A 18 -2.89 -14.35 -3.99
C PHE A 18 -2.54 -15.69 -3.36
N ALA A 19 -1.33 -15.86 -2.85
CA ALA A 19 -0.91 -17.09 -2.18
C ALA A 19 -1.82 -17.40 -0.99
N GLN A 20 -2.13 -16.40 -0.16
CA GLN A 20 -3.01 -16.55 1.00
C GLN A 20 -4.42 -16.97 0.58
N ALA A 21 -4.99 -16.35 -0.44
CA ALA A 21 -6.30 -16.73 -0.99
C ALA A 21 -6.33 -18.17 -1.53
N ASN A 22 -5.16 -18.72 -1.88
CA ASN A 22 -4.98 -20.11 -2.31
C ASN A 22 -4.49 -21.04 -1.19
N GLY A 23 -4.55 -20.61 0.08
CA GLY A 23 -4.20 -21.44 1.24
C GLY A 23 -2.70 -21.53 1.56
N VAL A 24 -1.86 -20.71 0.92
CA VAL A 24 -0.41 -20.65 1.16
C VAL A 24 -0.06 -19.36 1.89
N ASP A 25 0.39 -19.46 3.15
CA ASP A 25 0.74 -18.29 3.96
C ASP A 25 2.22 -17.90 3.80
N LEU A 26 2.48 -16.84 3.04
CA LEU A 26 3.83 -16.28 2.84
C LEU A 26 4.19 -15.16 3.83
N ARG A 27 3.28 -14.78 4.74
CA ARG A 27 3.54 -13.71 5.71
C ARG A 27 4.69 -13.99 6.68
N PRO A 28 4.93 -15.23 7.17
CA PRO A 28 6.05 -15.50 8.07
C PRO A 28 7.40 -15.63 7.34
N GLU A 29 7.42 -15.68 6.01
CA GLU A 29 8.62 -15.96 5.21
C GLU A 29 9.78 -15.00 5.54
N ASN A 30 10.98 -15.58 5.64
CA ASN A 30 12.22 -14.87 5.98
C ASN A 30 12.04 -13.90 7.16
N ASN A 31 11.51 -14.42 8.27
CA ASN A 31 11.17 -13.70 9.51
C ASN A 31 10.17 -12.54 9.30
N GLY A 32 9.22 -12.70 8.38
CA GLY A 32 8.26 -11.65 8.02
C GLY A 32 8.86 -10.53 7.20
N ALA A 33 9.67 -10.87 6.19
CA ALA A 33 10.40 -9.88 5.39
C ALA A 33 9.46 -8.87 4.71
N LEU A 34 8.29 -9.30 4.23
CA LEU A 34 7.30 -8.41 3.63
C LEU A 34 6.77 -7.39 4.65
N LYS A 35 6.44 -7.83 5.87
CA LYS A 35 5.99 -6.94 6.94
C LYS A 35 7.06 -5.91 7.32
N ARG A 36 8.29 -6.37 7.56
CA ARG A 36 9.41 -5.46 7.91
C ARG A 36 9.67 -4.43 6.81
N LEU A 37 9.57 -4.83 5.54
CA LEU A 37 9.73 -3.93 4.40
C LEU A 37 8.60 -2.89 4.36
N GLY A 38 7.34 -3.32 4.48
CA GLY A 38 6.17 -2.44 4.49
C GLY A 38 6.25 -1.43 5.64
N ASP A 39 6.49 -1.91 6.86
CA ASP A 39 6.63 -1.07 8.06
C ASP A 39 7.75 -0.03 7.89
N ARG A 40 8.88 -0.42 7.31
CA ARG A 40 10.00 0.49 7.03
C ARG A 40 9.62 1.58 6.03
N VAL A 41 8.90 1.23 4.96
CA VAL A 41 8.43 2.22 3.97
C VAL A 41 7.40 3.17 4.59
N LEU A 42 6.43 2.67 5.37
CA LEU A 42 5.43 3.50 6.06
C LEU A 42 6.10 4.49 7.01
N ALA A 43 7.07 4.03 7.80
CA ALA A 43 7.85 4.90 8.70
C ALA A 43 8.57 6.00 7.92
N GLY A 44 9.15 5.69 6.76
CA GLY A 44 9.87 6.67 5.93
C GLY A 44 8.98 7.65 5.17
N VAL A 45 7.73 7.27 4.89
CA VAL A 45 6.72 8.20 4.35
C VAL A 45 6.28 9.19 5.43
N LYS A 46 6.08 8.72 6.66
CA LYS A 46 5.68 9.54 7.81
C LYS A 46 6.76 10.51 8.27
N ASP A 47 8.02 10.05 8.28
CA ASP A 47 9.18 10.87 8.64
C ASP A 47 10.29 10.75 7.59
N PRO A 48 10.22 11.54 6.50
CA PRO A 48 11.25 11.56 5.46
C PRO A 48 12.62 12.00 5.95
N ALA A 49 12.70 12.80 7.03
CA ALA A 49 13.95 13.33 7.54
C ALA A 49 14.81 12.23 8.19
N SER A 50 14.17 11.31 8.93
CA SER A 50 14.84 10.15 9.52
C SER A 50 15.50 9.21 8.49
N PHE A 51 14.99 9.16 7.27
CA PHE A 51 15.55 8.35 6.18
C PHE A 51 16.70 9.03 5.44
N ALA A 52 16.75 10.35 5.44
CA ALA A 52 17.82 11.12 4.82
C ALA A 52 19.14 10.99 5.60
N GLU A 53 19.07 10.90 6.94
CA GLU A 53 20.26 10.76 7.79
C GLU A 53 21.03 9.45 7.57
N HIS A 54 20.36 8.36 7.20
CA HIS A 54 21.01 7.06 7.01
C HIS A 54 21.70 6.87 5.65
N ASN A 55 21.35 7.68 4.64
CA ASN A 55 21.82 7.48 3.26
C ASN A 55 22.69 8.62 2.72
N GLY A 56 22.97 9.67 3.50
CA GLY A 56 23.93 10.73 3.14
C GLY A 56 23.56 11.62 1.94
N GLU A 57 22.50 11.29 1.19
CA GLU A 57 22.03 12.04 0.04
C GLU A 57 20.53 12.37 0.14
N LYS A 58 20.17 13.60 -0.28
CA LYS A 58 18.77 14.04 -0.41
C LYS A 58 18.03 13.11 -1.36
N GLN A 59 17.17 12.26 -0.79
CA GLN A 59 16.33 11.36 -1.57
C GLN A 59 15.37 12.15 -2.47
N ASP A 60 15.24 11.75 -3.74
CA ASP A 60 14.20 12.29 -4.62
C ASP A 60 12.83 11.76 -4.20
N MET A 61 12.08 12.62 -3.50
CA MET A 61 10.75 12.33 -2.96
C MET A 61 9.63 12.62 -3.98
N THR A 62 9.92 13.15 -5.17
CA THR A 62 8.88 13.49 -6.17
C THR A 62 8.04 12.27 -6.56
N ASP A 63 8.65 11.09 -6.52
CA ASP A 63 7.99 9.83 -6.83
C ASP A 63 7.12 9.28 -5.69
N LEU A 64 7.30 9.74 -4.46
CA LEU A 64 6.47 9.35 -3.30
C LEU A 64 5.21 10.22 -3.16
N LYS A 65 5.02 11.20 -4.05
CA LYS A 65 3.82 12.06 -4.08
C LYS A 65 2.77 11.60 -5.09
N LYS A 66 2.97 10.44 -5.74
CA LYS A 66 2.05 9.92 -6.76
C LYS A 66 1.20 8.81 -6.16
N ASP A 67 -0.09 9.06 -5.99
CA ASP A 67 -1.07 8.15 -5.40
C ASP A 67 -1.02 6.71 -5.95
N PRO A 68 -0.85 6.46 -7.27
CA PRO A 68 -0.79 5.10 -7.80
C PRO A 68 0.42 4.28 -7.31
N LYS A 69 1.45 4.91 -6.74
CA LYS A 69 2.63 4.24 -6.19
C LYS A 69 2.40 3.70 -4.77
N PHE A 70 1.25 4.01 -4.16
CA PHE A 70 0.80 3.43 -2.89
C PHE A 70 -0.26 2.33 -3.07
N ALA A 71 -0.53 1.90 -4.31
CA ALA A 71 -1.49 0.83 -4.60
C ALA A 71 -1.19 -0.50 -3.88
N TRP A 72 0.03 -0.69 -3.38
CA TRP A 72 0.40 -1.84 -2.55
C TRP A 72 -0.25 -1.84 -1.17
N LEU A 73 -0.78 -0.70 -0.69
CA LEU A 73 -1.53 -0.61 0.58
C LEU A 73 -2.78 -1.51 0.56
N GLU A 74 -3.41 -1.70 -0.60
CA GLU A 74 -4.60 -2.57 -0.73
C GLU A 74 -4.32 -4.03 -0.35
N PRO A 75 -3.42 -4.76 -1.05
CA PRO A 75 -3.07 -6.11 -0.65
C PRO A 75 -2.28 -6.15 0.68
N TYR A 76 -1.54 -5.09 1.04
CA TYR A 76 -0.79 -5.11 2.30
C TYR A 76 -1.72 -5.07 3.52
N CYS A 77 -2.73 -4.20 3.51
CA CYS A 77 -3.69 -4.08 4.62
C CYS A 77 -4.74 -5.19 4.65
N SER A 78 -4.87 -6.01 3.60
CA SER A 78 -5.62 -7.27 3.68
C SER A 78 -4.80 -8.40 4.32
N LEU A 79 -3.47 -8.40 4.11
CA LEU A 79 -2.56 -9.39 4.69
C LEU A 79 -2.24 -9.15 6.16
N TYR A 80 -2.13 -7.87 6.55
CA TYR A 80 -1.74 -7.41 7.89
C TYR A 80 -2.73 -6.39 8.43
N THR A 81 -2.92 -6.38 9.75
CA THR A 81 -3.67 -5.30 10.41
C THR A 81 -2.88 -4.00 10.31
N CYS A 82 -3.34 -3.09 9.45
CA CYS A 82 -2.83 -1.73 9.36
C CYS A 82 -3.36 -0.86 10.50
N SER A 83 -2.56 0.11 10.94
CA SER A 83 -2.97 1.09 11.95
C SER A 83 -4.01 2.08 11.38
N PRO A 84 -4.79 2.76 12.24
CA PRO A 84 -5.81 3.69 11.79
C PRO A 84 -5.28 4.82 10.90
N ASP A 85 -4.10 5.37 11.19
CA ASP A 85 -3.45 6.42 10.38
C ASP A 85 -3.10 5.91 8.98
N VAL A 86 -2.63 4.67 8.86
CA VAL A 86 -2.33 4.05 7.55
C VAL A 86 -3.61 3.78 6.76
N LEU A 87 -4.69 3.40 7.44
CA LEU A 87 -5.99 3.18 6.78
C LEU A 87 -6.62 4.49 6.30
N GLU A 88 -6.51 5.56 7.09
CA GLU A 88 -6.93 6.91 6.69
C GLU A 88 -6.13 7.38 5.46
N ASP A 89 -4.80 7.31 5.52
CA ASP A 89 -3.91 7.63 4.39
C ASP A 89 -4.23 6.78 3.14
N LYS A 90 -4.58 5.50 3.31
CA LYS A 90 -5.02 4.61 2.23
C LYS A 90 -6.30 5.17 1.62
N HIS A 91 -7.31 5.46 2.42
CA HIS A 91 -8.62 5.95 1.96
C HIS A 91 -8.54 7.30 1.25
N GLU A 92 -7.70 8.22 1.71
CA GLU A 92 -7.48 9.51 1.03
C GLU A 92 -6.90 9.36 -0.38
N LYS A 93 -6.16 8.27 -0.64
CA LYS A 93 -5.47 8.02 -1.92
C LYS A 93 -6.21 7.04 -2.81
N GLN A 94 -7.24 6.39 -2.28
CA GLN A 94 -8.15 5.59 -3.08
C GLN A 94 -8.94 6.49 -4.04
N PRO A 95 -9.35 5.98 -5.22
CA PRO A 95 -9.14 4.61 -5.68
C PRO A 95 -7.76 4.38 -6.32
N PHE A 96 -7.15 3.24 -6.02
CA PHE A 96 -5.87 2.82 -6.62
C PHE A 96 -6.07 2.09 -7.94
N LYS A 97 -5.97 2.85 -9.04
CA LYS A 97 -6.09 2.33 -10.41
C LYS A 97 -4.71 2.22 -11.07
N THR A 98 -4.28 0.99 -11.36
CA THR A 98 -3.01 0.72 -12.04
C THR A 98 -3.06 -0.53 -12.92
N PHE A 99 -2.82 -0.34 -14.21
CA PHE A 99 -2.83 -1.44 -15.19
C PHE A 99 -1.78 -2.52 -14.89
N ARG A 100 -0.66 -2.16 -14.23
CA ARG A 100 0.43 -3.11 -13.90
C ARG A 100 0.03 -4.17 -12.89
N LEU A 101 -1.02 -3.91 -12.10
CA LEU A 101 -1.51 -4.83 -11.07
C LEU A 101 -2.92 -5.35 -11.39
N GLY A 102 -3.37 -5.21 -12.63
CA GLY A 102 -4.65 -5.77 -13.08
C GLY A 102 -5.84 -4.81 -13.04
N GLY A 103 -5.63 -3.50 -12.85
CA GLY A 103 -6.68 -2.49 -12.97
C GLY A 103 -6.98 -1.79 -11.64
N ASP A 104 -8.24 -1.85 -11.20
CA ASP A 104 -8.71 -1.18 -9.99
C ASP A 104 -8.55 -2.08 -8.76
N LEU A 105 -7.56 -1.79 -7.93
CA LEU A 105 -7.26 -2.60 -6.75
C LEU A 105 -8.23 -2.28 -5.61
N THR A 106 -8.68 -1.03 -5.51
CA THR A 106 -9.65 -0.61 -4.49
C THR A 106 -10.95 -1.37 -4.64
N LYS A 107 -11.42 -1.56 -5.87
CA LYS A 107 -12.61 -2.38 -6.12
C LYS A 107 -12.46 -3.85 -5.68
N VAL A 108 -11.24 -4.39 -5.71
CA VAL A 108 -10.96 -5.79 -5.35
C VAL A 108 -10.82 -5.97 -3.84
N TYR A 109 -10.10 -5.07 -3.18
CA TYR A 109 -9.73 -5.19 -1.76
C TYR A 109 -10.63 -4.40 -0.80
N ASP A 110 -11.31 -3.37 -1.29
CA ASP A 110 -12.18 -2.49 -0.52
C ASP A 110 -13.45 -2.13 -1.33
N PRO A 111 -14.28 -3.13 -1.68
CA PRO A 111 -15.45 -2.92 -2.55
C PRO A 111 -16.52 -2.01 -1.92
N THR A 112 -16.42 -1.73 -0.62
CA THR A 112 -17.33 -0.82 0.11
C THR A 112 -16.98 0.66 -0.09
N HIS A 113 -15.74 0.98 -0.44
CA HIS A 113 -15.31 2.37 -0.66
C HIS A 113 -16.11 3.06 -1.79
N GLU A 114 -16.36 2.38 -2.92
CA GLU A 114 -17.15 2.94 -4.02
C GLU A 114 -18.65 3.15 -3.68
N LYS A 115 -19.19 2.47 -2.66
CA LYS A 115 -20.59 2.65 -2.25
C LYS A 115 -20.84 3.94 -1.48
N GLY A 116 -19.81 4.49 -0.82
CA GLY A 116 -19.92 5.75 -0.08
C GLY A 116 -20.12 6.97 -0.97
N ASP A 117 -19.49 6.99 -2.15
CA ASP A 117 -19.56 8.12 -3.09
C ASP A 117 -20.82 8.14 -3.97
N LYS A 118 -21.63 7.08 -3.96
CA LYS A 118 -22.91 6.98 -4.72
C LYS A 118 -24.16 6.92 -3.83
N GLY A 119 -24.03 7.21 -2.53
CA GLY A 119 -25.07 6.97 -1.54
C GLY A 119 -26.05 8.10 -1.24
N ASP A 120 -25.83 9.35 -1.70
CA ASP A 120 -26.62 10.52 -1.26
C ASP A 120 -27.26 11.31 -2.41
N ASN A 121 -27.88 10.66 -3.39
CA ASN A 121 -28.73 11.38 -4.36
C ASN A 121 -29.76 10.49 -5.07
N ASP A 122 -30.57 9.75 -4.31
CA ASP A 122 -31.88 9.32 -4.80
C ASP A 122 -32.84 9.17 -3.61
N GLY A 123 -33.58 10.23 -3.33
CA GLY A 123 -34.58 10.23 -2.27
C GLY A 123 -35.04 11.60 -1.82
N SER A 124 -35.69 12.38 -2.70
CA SER A 124 -36.91 13.12 -2.33
C SER A 124 -37.67 13.60 -3.56
#